data_AF-A0A094HT28-F1
#
_entry.id   AF-A0A094HT28-F1
#
_cell.length_a   1.000
_cell.length_b   1.000
_cell.length_c   1.000
_cell.angle_alpha   90.00
_cell.angle_beta   90.00
_cell.angle_gamma   90.00
#
_symmetry.space_group_name_H-M   'P 1'
#
loop_
_entity.id
_entity.type
_entity.pdbx_description
1 polymer ?
#
loop_
_entity_poly.entity_id
_entity_poly.type
_entity_poly.pdbx_seq_one_letter_code
_entity_poly.pdbx_strand_id
1 'polypeptide(L)'
;MTMAEINALVAAGLAREDAVPANVTLFESQESSKKGEFNGTMQSLWGEDTFHAGSTSSFDAVDNDVVVENKRIRVRISNDRITPLIKRASPLDLESARLVVESALNQSSKLNQARLAKPLRNIYGLRPGTTVGQSTAPSTNINITINNDVSPLLTITPEIVQAAALVAEADAVANPANVNSNMTKRAVSGSYWMEHLARKGTVPWGDDPNYRVFRNVVDYGAVGDGVTDDTKAITSAMNNGTRCGKGCNGSTTKNAIVYFPPGKYLISSTIAMPFGTQVIGDAINRPTLLASPKFVGLGVLSTDEYTGGGTGTDGSDQEYFVNTANFYRQIRNVVIDITNIQTPPATGADLGQSCIHYQVAQATSLENVELIASAALKQVGLYAENGSGGQISDVTFTGGAVGIYGGNQQFTAQRLTFNGCSTGVHLIWDWGWVWKSVTMNNVGVGFQLTADKGTTGNIGSAAILDSTFTNVGTVVIIAPPSSTTGSGSTGLTLERVKLSGVTTAVADNTGAVILAGSSTTVDEWALGPVYEGSTTARSYSKGGKVGSYKVHQSLLDSNGHYFERALILERRQGREL
;
A
#
# COMPACT_ATOMS: atom_id res chain seq x y z
N MET A 1 6.94 6.47 -38.11
CA MET A 1 8.27 6.31 -38.72
C MET A 1 8.15 5.64 -40.08
N THR A 2 9.07 5.89 -40.99
CA THR A 2 9.25 5.16 -42.26
C THR A 2 10.14 3.91 -42.05
N MET A 3 10.11 2.96 -42.99
CA MET A 3 10.99 1.79 -42.93
C MET A 3 12.49 2.15 -42.99
N ALA A 4 12.85 3.27 -43.64
CA ALA A 4 14.22 3.79 -43.66
C ALA A 4 14.69 4.24 -42.26
N GLU A 5 13.82 4.93 -41.51
CA GLU A 5 14.09 5.35 -40.12
C GLU A 5 14.20 4.13 -39.18
N ILE A 6 13.34 3.13 -39.36
CA ILE A 6 13.36 1.89 -38.59
C ILE A 6 14.69 1.14 -38.83
N ASN A 7 15.09 0.97 -40.09
CA ASN A 7 16.36 0.33 -40.44
C ASN A 7 17.57 1.13 -39.94
N ALA A 8 17.49 2.47 -39.91
CA ALA A 8 18.53 3.31 -39.31
C ALA A 8 18.63 3.11 -37.78
N LEU A 9 17.53 2.93 -37.06
CA LEU A 9 17.57 2.59 -35.62
C LEU A 9 18.15 1.20 -35.38
N VAL A 10 17.81 0.20 -36.20
CA VAL A 10 18.40 -1.16 -36.09
C VAL A 10 19.90 -1.13 -36.38
N ALA A 11 20.33 -0.45 -37.45
CA ALA A 11 21.75 -0.30 -37.79
C ALA A 11 22.55 0.47 -36.72
N ALA A 12 21.91 1.38 -35.99
CA ALA A 12 22.50 2.12 -34.87
C ALA A 12 22.44 1.36 -33.51
N GLY A 13 21.90 0.14 -33.46
CA GLY A 13 21.72 -0.64 -32.22
C GLY A 13 20.65 -0.09 -31.27
N LEU A 14 19.80 0.83 -31.74
CA LEU A 14 18.73 1.50 -30.99
C LEU A 14 17.38 0.76 -31.07
N ALA A 15 17.27 -0.22 -31.97
CA ALA A 15 16.14 -1.14 -32.08
C ALA A 15 16.66 -2.56 -32.38
N ARG A 16 15.83 -3.59 -32.16
CA ARG A 16 16.14 -4.98 -32.52
C ARG A 16 14.91 -5.66 -33.14
N GLU A 17 15.14 -6.56 -34.08
CA GLU A 17 14.09 -7.45 -34.59
C GLU A 17 13.87 -8.64 -33.63
N ASP A 18 12.78 -8.63 -32.87
CA ASP A 18 12.29 -9.82 -32.15
C ASP A 18 11.42 -10.65 -33.11
N ALA A 19 12.03 -11.60 -33.85
CA ALA A 19 11.30 -12.47 -34.77
C ALA A 19 10.40 -13.48 -34.01
N VAL A 20 9.07 -13.36 -34.17
CA VAL A 20 8.08 -14.30 -33.61
C VAL A 20 7.69 -15.32 -34.69
N PRO A 21 7.90 -16.63 -34.50
CA PRO A 21 7.46 -17.64 -35.47
C PRO A 21 5.93 -17.70 -35.56
N ALA A 22 5.39 -17.46 -36.75
CA ALA A 22 3.96 -17.53 -37.03
C ALA A 22 3.49 -18.98 -37.17
N ASN A 23 3.23 -19.65 -36.04
CA ASN A 23 2.63 -20.98 -35.98
C ASN A 23 1.38 -20.97 -35.07
N VAL A 24 0.28 -20.42 -35.60
CA VAL A 24 -1.08 -20.70 -35.15
C VAL A 24 -1.90 -21.04 -36.40
N THR A 25 -2.43 -22.25 -36.47
CA THR A 25 -3.23 -22.73 -37.60
C THR A 25 -4.58 -22.03 -37.65
N LEU A 26 -5.04 -21.74 -38.87
CA LEU A 26 -6.39 -21.24 -39.14
C LEU A 26 -7.46 -22.17 -38.54
N PHE A 27 -8.40 -21.59 -37.80
CA PHE A 27 -9.74 -22.14 -37.64
C PHE A 27 -10.71 -21.17 -38.32
N GLU A 28 -11.35 -21.62 -39.39
CA GLU A 28 -12.37 -20.84 -40.09
C GLU A 28 -13.67 -20.84 -39.28
N SER A 29 -14.06 -19.69 -38.74
CA SER A 29 -15.40 -19.48 -38.18
C SER A 29 -16.38 -19.18 -39.32
N GLN A 30 -17.25 -20.13 -39.64
CA GLN A 30 -18.30 -19.93 -40.64
C GLN A 30 -19.22 -18.77 -40.28
N GLU A 31 -19.72 -18.07 -41.30
CA GLU A 31 -20.83 -17.12 -41.15
C GLU A 31 -22.07 -17.83 -40.61
N SER A 32 -22.76 -17.22 -39.65
CA SER A 32 -24.20 -17.48 -39.48
C SER A 32 -24.91 -16.16 -39.22
N SER A 33 -25.91 -15.86 -40.06
CA SER A 33 -26.59 -14.58 -40.09
C SER A 33 -27.89 -14.62 -39.28
N LYS A 34 -28.10 -13.61 -38.44
CA LYS A 34 -29.44 -13.20 -37.99
C LYS A 34 -29.57 -11.68 -37.98
N LYS A 35 -30.35 -11.16 -38.92
CA LYS A 35 -30.88 -9.79 -38.85
C LYS A 35 -31.89 -9.69 -37.70
N GLY A 36 -31.95 -8.51 -37.07
CA GLY A 36 -32.99 -8.09 -36.13
C GLY A 36 -33.14 -6.58 -36.20
N GLU A 37 -34.17 -6.12 -36.90
CA GLU A 37 -34.58 -4.71 -37.01
C GLU A 37 -35.45 -4.35 -35.77
N PHE A 38 -35.84 -3.11 -35.42
CA PHE A 38 -35.91 -1.82 -36.14
C PHE A 38 -36.03 -0.63 -35.14
N ASN A 39 -35.68 0.59 -35.56
CA ASN A 39 -36.20 1.93 -35.14
C ASN A 39 -35.97 2.50 -33.72
N GLY A 40 -35.75 3.83 -33.65
CA GLY A 40 -35.87 4.62 -32.40
C GLY A 40 -35.14 5.98 -32.30
N THR A 41 -35.51 7.00 -33.08
CA THR A 41 -35.24 8.43 -32.77
C THR A 41 -36.03 8.87 -31.52
N MET A 42 -35.76 9.93 -30.73
CA MET A 42 -35.01 11.19 -30.80
C MET A 42 -34.84 11.72 -29.33
N GLN A 43 -34.21 12.83 -28.90
CA GLN A 43 -33.48 14.00 -29.46
C GLN A 43 -32.53 14.55 -28.34
N SER A 44 -31.76 15.63 -28.58
CA SER A 44 -30.97 16.38 -27.58
C SER A 44 -31.72 17.56 -26.94
N LEU A 45 -31.24 18.03 -25.78
CA LEU A 45 -31.69 19.26 -25.10
C LEU A 45 -30.52 19.99 -24.41
N TRP A 46 -30.21 21.20 -24.90
CA TRP A 46 -29.26 22.20 -24.36
C TRP A 46 -27.77 21.77 -24.31
N GLY A 47 -26.80 22.60 -24.74
CA GLY A 47 -26.88 23.89 -25.43
C GLY A 47 -25.47 24.33 -25.82
N GLU A 48 -25.31 25.01 -26.97
CA GLU A 48 -24.01 25.50 -27.42
C GLU A 48 -23.66 26.82 -26.73
N ASP A 49 -22.44 26.92 -26.21
CA ASP A 49 -21.78 28.21 -25.90
C ASP A 49 -20.29 28.09 -26.25
N THR A 50 -19.75 29.07 -26.97
CA THR A 50 -18.51 28.91 -27.74
C THR A 50 -17.27 29.45 -27.03
N PHE A 51 -16.49 28.56 -26.41
CA PHE A 51 -15.15 28.90 -25.91
C PHE A 51 -14.05 28.59 -26.94
N HIS A 52 -13.43 29.64 -27.48
CA HIS A 52 -12.25 29.51 -28.34
C HIS A 52 -11.00 29.13 -27.55
N ALA A 53 -10.69 27.83 -27.51
CA ALA A 53 -9.43 27.31 -27.00
C ALA A 53 -8.26 27.59 -27.96
N GLY A 54 -7.76 28.84 -27.97
CA GLY A 54 -6.51 29.20 -28.62
C GLY A 54 -5.29 28.68 -27.86
N SER A 55 -4.24 28.30 -28.58
CA SER A 55 -2.95 27.79 -28.05
C SER A 55 -3.04 26.57 -27.12
N THR A 56 -3.18 25.38 -27.69
CA THR A 56 -2.72 24.14 -27.05
C THR A 56 -1.19 24.04 -27.14
N SER A 57 -0.51 23.90 -25.99
CA SER A 57 0.90 23.53 -25.96
C SER A 57 1.05 22.02 -26.16
N SER A 58 1.68 21.62 -27.26
CA SER A 58 1.73 20.22 -27.70
C SER A 58 2.68 19.37 -26.84
N PHE A 59 2.14 18.69 -25.82
CA PHE A 59 2.87 17.73 -24.97
C PHE A 59 2.25 16.32 -24.92
N ASP A 60 1.52 15.96 -25.97
CA ASP A 60 1.08 14.58 -26.20
C ASP A 60 2.22 13.72 -26.74
N ALA A 61 2.76 12.86 -25.87
CA ALA A 61 3.65 11.78 -26.27
C ALA A 61 2.81 10.67 -26.92
N VAL A 62 2.80 10.64 -28.26
CA VAL A 62 2.04 9.66 -29.04
C VAL A 62 2.56 8.24 -28.81
N ASP A 63 1.67 7.31 -28.43
CA ASP A 63 1.93 5.87 -28.39
C ASP A 63 2.33 5.38 -29.80
N ASN A 64 3.61 5.04 -29.98
CA ASN A 64 4.17 4.61 -31.28
C ASN A 64 4.32 3.08 -31.38
N ASP A 65 3.26 2.33 -31.08
CA ASP A 65 3.15 0.91 -31.44
C ASP A 65 2.89 0.79 -32.96
N VAL A 66 3.95 0.94 -33.76
CA VAL A 66 3.85 0.86 -35.23
C VAL A 66 3.78 -0.61 -35.68
N VAL A 67 2.59 -1.07 -36.04
CA VAL A 67 2.38 -2.41 -36.62
C VAL A 67 2.67 -2.38 -38.13
N VAL A 68 3.64 -3.18 -38.57
CA VAL A 68 3.95 -3.40 -40.00
C VAL A 68 4.13 -4.89 -40.25
N GLU A 69 3.45 -5.43 -41.27
CA GLU A 69 3.67 -6.77 -41.86
C GLU A 69 3.95 -7.90 -40.83
N ASN A 70 3.04 -8.09 -39.87
CA ASN A 70 3.11 -9.13 -38.82
C ASN A 70 4.35 -9.10 -37.91
N LYS A 71 5.20 -8.07 -37.97
CA LYS A 71 6.34 -7.87 -37.06
C LYS A 71 6.01 -6.86 -35.95
N ARG A 72 6.24 -7.25 -34.68
CA ARG A 72 6.19 -6.33 -33.53
C ARG A 72 7.60 -5.79 -33.23
N ILE A 73 7.87 -4.54 -33.59
CA ILE A 73 9.17 -3.90 -33.39
C ILE A 73 9.16 -3.16 -32.05
N ARG A 74 10.09 -3.51 -31.14
CA ARG A 74 10.27 -2.77 -29.88
C ARG A 74 11.23 -1.60 -30.08
N VAL A 75 10.72 -0.37 -30.05
CA VAL A 75 11.57 0.82 -29.91
C VAL A 75 11.89 1.00 -28.43
N ARG A 76 13.12 0.70 -28.02
CA ARG A 76 13.58 0.98 -26.66
C ARG A 76 14.11 2.42 -26.62
N ILE A 77 13.32 3.34 -26.08
CA ILE A 77 13.83 4.66 -25.72
C ILE A 77 14.93 4.44 -24.67
N SER A 78 16.16 4.88 -24.95
CA SER A 78 17.22 4.82 -23.93
C SER A 78 16.87 5.78 -22.79
N ASN A 79 17.18 5.40 -21.55
CA ASN A 79 16.98 6.26 -20.38
C ASN A 79 17.61 7.66 -20.61
N ASP A 80 18.75 7.73 -21.32
CA ASP A 80 19.46 8.97 -21.69
C ASP A 80 18.67 9.92 -22.61
N ARG A 81 17.50 9.51 -23.12
CA ARG A 81 16.67 10.29 -24.07
C ARG A 81 15.38 10.84 -23.47
N ILE A 82 15.02 10.47 -22.24
CA ILE A 82 13.90 11.10 -21.54
C ILE A 82 14.42 12.41 -20.93
N THR A 83 14.30 13.50 -21.71
CA THR A 83 14.64 14.84 -21.23
C THR A 83 13.67 15.23 -20.10
N PRO A 84 14.17 15.58 -18.89
CA PRO A 84 13.34 16.07 -17.79
C PRO A 84 12.50 17.30 -18.17
N LEU A 85 11.31 17.43 -17.60
CA LEU A 85 10.41 18.59 -17.72
C LEU A 85 11.14 19.92 -17.46
N ILE A 86 11.99 20.00 -16.43
CA ILE A 86 12.73 21.21 -16.03
C ILE A 86 13.74 21.67 -17.09
N LYS A 87 14.17 20.79 -18.01
CA LYS A 87 15.00 21.17 -19.17
C LYS A 87 14.20 21.71 -20.35
N ARG A 88 12.85 21.71 -20.27
CA ARG A 88 11.93 22.28 -21.27
C ARG A 88 11.09 23.45 -20.75
N ALA A 89 10.93 23.58 -19.44
CA ALA A 89 10.14 24.63 -18.81
C ALA A 89 10.87 25.98 -18.78
N SER A 90 10.11 27.07 -18.87
CA SER A 90 10.58 28.41 -18.54
C SER A 90 10.51 28.68 -17.03
N PRO A 91 11.17 29.74 -16.52
CA PRO A 91 11.02 30.15 -15.13
C PRO A 91 9.57 30.49 -14.73
N LEU A 92 8.75 30.96 -15.68
CA LEU A 92 7.34 31.29 -15.45
C LEU A 92 6.46 30.03 -15.32
N ASP A 93 6.75 28.98 -16.08
CA ASP A 93 6.07 27.68 -15.95
C ASP A 93 6.37 27.05 -14.59
N LEU A 94 7.63 27.11 -14.14
CA LEU A 94 8.03 26.60 -12.83
C LEU A 94 7.38 27.36 -11.68
N GLU A 95 7.28 28.69 -11.76
CA GLU A 95 6.62 29.49 -10.73
C GLU A 95 5.10 29.26 -10.71
N SER A 96 4.47 29.15 -11.88
CA SER A 96 3.06 28.77 -12.00
C SER A 96 2.80 27.38 -11.38
N ALA A 97 3.68 26.41 -11.67
CA ALA A 97 3.61 25.07 -11.09
C ALA A 97 3.79 25.08 -9.56
N ARG A 98 4.67 25.93 -9.00
CA ARG A 98 4.82 26.09 -7.54
C ARG A 98 3.53 26.55 -6.88
N LEU A 99 2.80 27.51 -7.46
CA LEU A 99 1.53 28.00 -6.93
C LEU A 99 0.44 26.91 -6.94
N VAL A 100 0.36 26.11 -8.02
CA VAL A 100 -0.54 24.94 -8.10
C VAL A 100 -0.18 23.91 -7.02
N VAL A 101 1.10 23.60 -6.85
CA VAL A 101 1.59 22.63 -5.85
C VAL A 101 1.36 23.12 -4.42
N GLU A 102 1.60 24.41 -4.12
CA GLU A 102 1.35 24.97 -2.78
C GLU A 102 -0.15 24.93 -2.42
N SER A 103 -1.02 25.28 -3.37
CA SER A 103 -2.47 25.15 -3.21
C SER A 103 -2.89 23.69 -2.97
N ALA A 104 -2.37 22.76 -3.78
CA ALA A 104 -2.64 21.33 -3.67
C ALA A 104 -2.14 20.73 -2.34
N LEU A 105 -0.95 21.12 -1.86
CA LEU A 105 -0.40 20.71 -0.56
C LEU A 105 -1.26 21.23 0.60
N ASN A 106 -1.68 22.49 0.55
CA ASN A 106 -2.52 23.12 1.56
C ASN A 106 -3.89 22.42 1.65
N GLN A 107 -4.51 22.12 0.50
CA GLN A 107 -5.76 21.37 0.45
C GLN A 107 -5.59 19.90 0.87
N SER A 108 -4.61 19.19 0.33
CA SER A 108 -4.32 17.78 0.69
C SER A 108 -4.04 17.63 2.18
N SER A 109 -3.26 18.53 2.80
CA SER A 109 -2.93 18.45 4.22
C SER A 109 -4.18 18.58 5.12
N LYS A 110 -5.13 19.47 4.76
CA LYS A 110 -6.41 19.62 5.47
C LYS A 110 -7.33 18.41 5.29
N LEU A 111 -7.38 17.85 4.08
CA LEU A 111 -8.21 16.69 3.75
C LEU A 111 -7.67 15.41 4.41
N ASN A 112 -6.35 15.18 4.36
CA ASN A 112 -5.67 14.11 5.07
C ASN A 112 -5.88 14.23 6.60
N GLN A 113 -5.78 15.45 7.16
CA GLN A 113 -6.08 15.72 8.56
C GLN A 113 -7.52 15.31 8.93
N ALA A 114 -8.50 15.75 8.14
CA ALA A 114 -9.91 15.44 8.41
C ALA A 114 -10.20 13.93 8.32
N ARG A 115 -9.55 13.22 7.39
CA ARG A 115 -9.59 11.75 7.29
C ARG A 115 -8.98 11.08 8.52
N LEU A 116 -7.77 11.47 8.93
CA LEU A 116 -7.07 10.95 10.10
C LEU A 116 -7.75 11.28 11.45
N ALA A 117 -8.54 12.36 11.51
CA ALA A 117 -9.33 12.74 12.68
C ALA A 117 -10.71 12.05 12.75
N LYS A 118 -11.20 11.51 11.63
CA LYS A 118 -12.46 10.74 11.53
C LYS A 118 -12.25 9.46 10.68
N PRO A 119 -11.31 8.57 11.04
CA PRO A 119 -11.03 7.36 10.25
C PRO A 119 -12.29 6.50 10.16
N LEU A 120 -12.57 5.97 8.97
CA LEU A 120 -13.78 5.19 8.72
C LEU A 120 -13.68 3.83 9.42
N ARG A 121 -14.70 3.48 10.23
CA ARG A 121 -14.72 2.24 11.02
C ARG A 121 -15.90 1.37 10.61
N ASN A 122 -15.65 0.07 10.52
CA ASN A 122 -16.69 -0.90 10.20
C ASN A 122 -17.54 -1.20 11.45
N ILE A 123 -18.62 -0.42 11.65
CA ILE A 123 -19.53 -0.55 12.80
C ILE A 123 -20.54 -1.69 12.55
N TYR A 124 -20.20 -2.90 12.99
CA TYR A 124 -21.08 -4.07 12.87
C TYR A 124 -22.15 -4.08 13.97
N GLY A 125 -23.35 -3.62 13.63
CA GLY A 125 -24.55 -3.94 14.40
C GLY A 125 -25.08 -5.34 14.07
N LEU A 126 -25.54 -6.07 15.09
CA LEU A 126 -26.47 -7.19 14.84
C LEU A 126 -27.75 -6.62 14.20
N ARG A 127 -28.35 -7.35 13.24
CA ARG A 127 -29.67 -6.97 12.72
C ARG A 127 -30.68 -6.97 13.88
N PRO A 128 -31.62 -6.01 13.98
CA PRO A 128 -32.66 -6.03 15.00
C PRO A 128 -33.39 -7.38 15.02
N GLY A 129 -33.50 -7.99 16.21
CA GLY A 129 -34.05 -9.34 16.38
C GLY A 129 -33.08 -10.51 16.17
N THR A 130 -31.77 -10.27 15.96
CA THR A 130 -30.79 -11.37 15.93
C THR A 130 -30.56 -11.94 17.34
N THR A 131 -30.98 -13.18 17.57
CA THR A 131 -30.73 -13.90 18.82
C THR A 131 -29.31 -14.48 18.84
N VAL A 132 -28.55 -14.23 19.91
CA VAL A 132 -27.20 -14.79 20.11
C VAL A 132 -27.15 -15.46 21.48
N GLY A 133 -27.17 -16.80 21.51
CA GLY A 133 -27.30 -17.59 22.73
C GLY A 133 -28.71 -17.51 23.33
N GLN A 134 -28.83 -17.68 24.65
CA GLN A 134 -30.10 -17.50 25.37
C GLN A 134 -30.46 -16.02 25.63
N SER A 135 -29.55 -15.09 25.34
CA SER A 135 -29.82 -13.66 25.33
C SER A 135 -30.39 -13.23 23.99
N THR A 136 -31.64 -12.76 24.01
CA THR A 136 -32.07 -11.77 23.01
C THR A 136 -31.20 -10.52 23.20
N ALA A 137 -30.53 -10.08 22.14
CA ALA A 137 -29.98 -8.73 22.15
C ALA A 137 -31.16 -7.74 22.33
N PRO A 138 -31.12 -6.81 23.30
CA PRO A 138 -32.18 -5.82 23.42
C PRO A 138 -32.28 -5.03 22.12
N SER A 139 -33.48 -4.58 21.76
CA SER A 139 -33.70 -3.74 20.58
C SER A 139 -33.22 -2.30 20.80
N THR A 140 -31.95 -2.15 21.19
CA THR A 140 -31.23 -0.89 21.00
C THR A 140 -31.22 -0.62 19.49
N ASN A 141 -31.81 0.50 19.08
CA ASN A 141 -31.51 1.07 17.78
C ASN A 141 -30.01 1.40 17.81
N ILE A 142 -29.19 0.51 17.25
CA ILE A 142 -27.84 0.84 16.84
C ILE A 142 -28.03 1.80 15.68
N ASN A 143 -28.14 3.09 16.00
CA ASN A 143 -27.93 4.14 15.02
C ASN A 143 -26.56 3.87 14.45
N ILE A 144 -26.52 3.45 13.19
CA ILE A 144 -25.28 3.26 12.45
C ILE A 144 -24.79 4.68 12.17
N THR A 145 -24.11 5.25 13.16
CA THR A 145 -23.49 6.58 13.06
C THR A 145 -22.21 6.43 12.23
N ILE A 146 -22.42 6.13 10.96
CA ILE A 146 -21.48 6.48 9.90
C ILE A 146 -21.24 7.98 10.05
N ASN A 147 -19.98 8.42 10.03
CA ASN A 147 -19.69 9.84 10.07
C ASN A 147 -20.17 10.44 8.74
N ASN A 148 -21.39 10.96 8.69
CA ASN A 148 -21.99 11.57 7.49
C ASN A 148 -21.35 12.94 7.12
N ASP A 149 -20.09 13.13 7.50
CA ASP A 149 -19.29 14.35 7.45
C ASP A 149 -17.79 13.95 7.56
N VAL A 150 -17.29 13.14 6.62
CA VAL A 150 -15.84 12.95 6.43
C VAL A 150 -15.44 13.60 5.12
N SER A 151 -14.30 14.31 5.13
CA SER A 151 -13.81 14.97 3.93
C SER A 151 -13.25 13.96 2.93
N PRO A 152 -13.42 14.18 1.61
CA PRO A 152 -12.75 13.38 0.59
C PRO A 152 -11.23 13.54 0.65
N LEU A 153 -10.47 12.67 -0.01
CA LEU A 153 -9.08 12.99 -0.34
C LEU A 153 -9.02 14.05 -1.44
N LEU A 154 -7.85 14.64 -1.65
CA LEU A 154 -7.66 15.56 -2.77
C LEU A 154 -7.75 14.79 -4.10
N THR A 155 -8.66 15.21 -4.98
CA THR A 155 -8.64 14.77 -6.38
C THR A 155 -7.38 15.30 -7.05
N ILE A 156 -6.36 14.45 -7.19
CA ILE A 156 -5.11 14.78 -7.87
C ILE A 156 -5.39 14.87 -9.38
N THR A 157 -5.54 16.10 -9.89
CA THR A 157 -5.84 16.36 -11.30
C THR A 157 -4.60 16.20 -12.19
N PRO A 158 -4.74 16.03 -13.52
CA PRO A 158 -3.60 16.01 -14.45
C PRO A 158 -2.72 17.28 -14.37
N GLU A 159 -3.33 18.43 -14.09
CA GLU A 159 -2.65 19.70 -13.82
C GLU A 159 -1.78 19.62 -12.56
N ILE A 160 -2.32 19.11 -11.45
CA ILE A 160 -1.57 18.90 -10.21
C ILE A 160 -0.42 17.90 -10.44
N VAL A 161 -0.63 16.81 -11.17
CA VAL A 161 0.45 15.86 -11.51
C VAL A 161 1.56 16.55 -12.32
N GLN A 162 1.20 17.31 -13.35
CA GLN A 162 2.18 17.98 -14.21
C GLN A 162 2.96 19.07 -13.46
N ALA A 163 2.28 19.84 -12.60
CA ALA A 163 2.91 20.85 -11.76
C ALA A 163 3.82 20.22 -10.70
N ALA A 164 3.34 19.19 -10.00
CA ALA A 164 4.10 18.48 -8.97
C ALA A 164 5.35 17.80 -9.55
N ALA A 165 5.25 17.21 -10.74
CA ALA A 165 6.38 16.61 -11.45
C ALA A 165 7.45 17.65 -11.84
N LEU A 166 7.05 18.78 -12.42
CA LEU A 166 7.99 19.86 -12.78
C LEU A 166 8.70 20.45 -11.55
N VAL A 167 7.97 20.64 -10.45
CA VAL A 167 8.54 21.13 -9.19
C VAL A 167 9.42 20.08 -8.52
N ALA A 168 9.07 18.79 -8.57
CA ALA A 168 9.87 17.70 -8.04
C ALA A 168 11.22 17.58 -8.74
N GLU A 169 11.25 17.63 -10.08
CA GLU A 169 12.51 17.66 -10.83
C GLU A 169 13.36 18.90 -10.51
N ALA A 170 12.73 20.08 -10.39
CA ALA A 170 13.44 21.32 -10.08
C ALA A 170 14.07 21.28 -8.68
N ASP A 171 13.33 20.83 -7.67
CA ASP A 171 13.82 20.65 -6.30
C ASP A 171 14.88 19.53 -6.24
N ALA A 172 14.77 18.47 -7.06
CA ALA A 172 15.75 17.39 -7.16
C ALA A 172 17.07 17.84 -7.81
N VAL A 173 17.04 18.64 -8.87
CA VAL A 173 18.22 19.23 -9.54
C VAL A 173 18.86 20.32 -8.68
N ALA A 174 18.08 21.06 -7.89
CA ALA A 174 18.61 22.08 -6.97
C ALA A 174 19.41 21.49 -5.80
N ASN A 175 19.24 20.20 -5.48
CA ASN A 175 19.94 19.54 -4.37
C ASN A 175 21.33 19.00 -4.79
N PRO A 176 22.45 19.54 -4.26
CA PRO A 176 23.81 19.10 -4.64
C PRO A 176 24.12 17.62 -4.36
N ALA A 177 23.38 16.98 -3.45
CA ALA A 177 23.51 15.55 -3.18
C ALA A 177 23.06 14.67 -4.36
N ASN A 178 22.07 15.14 -5.14
CA ASN A 178 21.55 14.45 -6.32
C ASN A 178 22.37 14.76 -7.58
N VAL A 179 22.87 15.99 -7.72
CA VAL A 179 23.70 16.40 -8.88
C VAL A 179 25.00 15.57 -8.96
N ASN A 180 25.55 15.14 -7.81
CA ASN A 180 26.70 14.25 -7.76
C ASN A 180 26.35 12.74 -7.83
N SER A 181 25.07 12.36 -7.80
CA SER A 181 24.68 10.95 -7.94
C SER A 181 24.63 10.52 -9.40
N ASN A 182 25.80 10.60 -10.07
CA ASN A 182 26.13 9.76 -11.22
C ASN A 182 26.20 8.29 -10.75
N MET A 183 25.04 7.72 -10.44
CA MET A 183 24.89 6.32 -10.05
C MET A 183 25.12 5.44 -11.28
N THR A 184 26.39 5.17 -11.59
CA THR A 184 26.74 4.04 -12.44
C THR A 184 26.04 2.81 -11.88
N LYS A 185 25.20 2.19 -12.72
CA LYS A 185 24.38 1.03 -12.34
C LYS A 185 25.32 -0.05 -11.81
N ARG A 186 25.36 -0.25 -10.49
CA ARG A 186 26.31 -1.19 -9.87
C ARG A 186 26.08 -2.56 -10.48
N ALA A 187 27.10 -3.09 -11.16
CA ALA A 187 27.05 -4.38 -11.82
C ALA A 187 27.13 -5.51 -10.78
N VAL A 188 26.04 -5.66 -10.02
CA VAL A 188 25.81 -6.83 -9.16
C VAL A 188 25.58 -8.04 -10.06
N SER A 189 26.19 -9.16 -9.73
CA SER A 189 26.20 -10.35 -10.59
C SER A 189 24.83 -11.05 -10.59
N GLY A 190 24.11 -10.93 -11.71
CA GLY A 190 22.81 -11.55 -11.93
C GLY A 190 21.66 -10.54 -11.89
N SER A 191 20.70 -10.71 -12.81
CA SER A 191 19.45 -9.96 -12.84
C SER A 191 18.30 -10.83 -12.33
N TYR A 192 17.28 -10.20 -11.74
CA TYR A 192 16.12 -10.94 -11.25
C TYR A 192 15.39 -11.61 -12.42
N TRP A 193 15.17 -12.93 -12.30
CA TRP A 193 14.62 -13.78 -13.36
C TRP A 193 13.31 -13.26 -13.96
N MET A 194 12.52 -12.51 -13.17
CA MET A 194 11.26 -11.93 -13.61
C MET A 194 11.44 -10.83 -14.66
N GLU A 195 12.59 -10.15 -14.76
CA GLU A 195 12.82 -9.10 -15.78
C GLU A 195 12.97 -9.66 -17.20
N HIS A 196 13.51 -10.89 -17.35
CA HIS A 196 13.85 -11.47 -18.65
C HIS A 196 12.97 -12.66 -19.06
N LEU A 197 12.06 -13.11 -18.19
CA LEU A 197 11.11 -14.19 -18.53
C LEU A 197 10.24 -13.80 -19.75
N ALA A 198 10.07 -14.74 -20.68
CA ALA A 198 9.18 -14.59 -21.83
C ALA A 198 7.73 -14.29 -21.38
N ARG A 199 7.15 -13.20 -21.90
CA ARG A 199 5.80 -12.74 -21.55
C ARG A 199 4.75 -13.56 -22.29
N LYS A 200 4.30 -14.65 -21.65
CA LYS A 200 3.28 -15.58 -22.19
C LYS A 200 1.97 -15.61 -21.39
N GLY A 201 1.85 -14.79 -20.34
CA GLY A 201 0.63 -14.67 -19.54
C GLY A 201 -0.45 -13.85 -20.25
N THR A 202 -1.70 -14.31 -20.18
CA THR A 202 -2.91 -13.66 -20.70
C THR A 202 -4.05 -13.85 -19.69
N VAL A 203 -5.22 -13.23 -19.94
CA VAL A 203 -6.44 -13.46 -19.16
C VAL A 203 -7.44 -14.24 -20.03
N PRO A 204 -7.69 -15.54 -19.80
CA PRO A 204 -8.57 -16.37 -20.64
C PRO A 204 -10.03 -15.90 -20.73
N TRP A 205 -10.49 -15.09 -19.77
CA TRP A 205 -11.85 -14.55 -19.68
C TRP A 205 -11.85 -13.01 -19.60
N GLY A 206 -10.82 -12.37 -20.19
CA GLY A 206 -10.65 -10.91 -20.17
C GLY A 206 -11.19 -10.19 -21.41
N ASP A 207 -11.61 -10.94 -22.43
CA ASP A 207 -12.13 -10.49 -23.73
C ASP A 207 -11.23 -9.50 -24.53
N ASP A 208 -9.99 -9.29 -24.07
CA ASP A 208 -8.93 -8.53 -24.72
C ASP A 208 -7.72 -9.45 -25.02
N PRO A 209 -7.50 -9.86 -26.29
CA PRO A 209 -6.37 -10.70 -26.67
C PRO A 209 -5.00 -9.96 -26.64
N ASN A 210 -5.00 -8.64 -26.44
CA ASN A 210 -3.80 -7.83 -26.30
C ASN A 210 -3.48 -7.47 -24.84
N TYR A 211 -4.26 -7.97 -23.87
CA TYR A 211 -4.16 -7.60 -22.46
C TYR A 211 -2.76 -7.87 -21.87
N ARG A 212 -2.02 -6.79 -21.57
CA ARG A 212 -0.63 -6.85 -21.10
C ARG A 212 -0.53 -7.20 -19.61
N VAL A 213 -0.74 -8.46 -19.21
CA VAL A 213 -0.72 -8.88 -17.79
C VAL A 213 0.53 -8.39 -17.04
N PHE A 214 1.71 -8.49 -17.65
CA PHE A 214 2.98 -7.99 -17.11
C PHE A 214 3.37 -6.65 -17.75
N ARG A 215 3.73 -5.67 -16.92
CA ARG A 215 4.06 -4.30 -17.30
C ARG A 215 5.34 -3.88 -16.57
N ASN A 216 6.41 -3.53 -17.28
CA ASN A 216 7.63 -2.98 -16.67
C ASN A 216 7.56 -1.45 -16.71
N VAL A 217 7.75 -0.75 -15.60
CA VAL A 217 7.57 0.72 -15.54
C VAL A 217 8.47 1.47 -16.53
N VAL A 218 9.67 0.94 -16.85
CA VAL A 218 10.55 1.58 -17.85
C VAL A 218 10.04 1.44 -19.28
N ASP A 219 9.21 0.44 -19.57
CA ASP A 219 8.52 0.31 -20.87
C ASP A 219 7.39 1.39 -21.01
N TYR A 220 7.03 2.08 -19.92
CA TYR A 220 6.08 3.22 -19.89
C TYR A 220 6.79 4.57 -19.69
N GLY A 221 8.12 4.61 -19.81
CA GLY A 221 8.92 5.83 -19.74
C GLY A 221 9.46 6.20 -18.35
N ALA A 222 9.45 5.29 -17.38
CA ALA A 222 10.10 5.55 -16.09
C ALA A 222 11.62 5.44 -16.21
N VAL A 223 12.36 6.42 -15.69
CA VAL A 223 13.83 6.53 -15.79
C VAL A 223 14.52 5.83 -14.63
N GLY A 224 14.04 5.98 -13.39
CA GLY A 224 14.64 5.37 -12.20
C GLY A 224 15.99 5.98 -11.77
N ASP A 225 16.24 7.26 -12.06
CA ASP A 225 17.48 7.99 -11.73
C ASP A 225 17.43 8.72 -10.36
N GLY A 226 16.24 8.98 -9.82
CA GLY A 226 15.99 9.76 -8.61
C GLY A 226 15.89 11.27 -8.82
N VAL A 227 15.81 11.72 -10.07
CA VAL A 227 15.79 13.14 -10.48
C VAL A 227 14.66 13.45 -11.45
N THR A 228 14.39 12.56 -12.42
CA THR A 228 13.24 12.63 -13.33
C THR A 228 11.99 12.14 -12.59
N ASP A 229 10.87 12.85 -12.71
CA ASP A 229 9.62 12.40 -12.08
C ASP A 229 8.98 11.23 -12.86
N ASP A 230 8.88 10.08 -12.18
CA ASP A 230 8.38 8.83 -12.73
C ASP A 230 6.87 8.61 -12.46
N THR A 231 6.21 9.54 -11.75
CA THR A 231 4.80 9.40 -11.31
C THR A 231 3.86 9.12 -12.49
N LYS A 232 4.00 9.87 -13.59
CA LYS A 232 3.18 9.69 -14.79
C LYS A 232 3.43 8.32 -15.45
N ALA A 233 4.69 7.92 -15.60
CA ALA A 233 5.07 6.66 -16.24
C ALA A 233 4.59 5.44 -15.43
N ILE A 234 4.78 5.47 -14.10
CA ILE A 234 4.29 4.42 -13.20
C ILE A 234 2.77 4.38 -13.21
N THR A 235 2.08 5.53 -13.19
CA THR A 235 0.61 5.60 -13.26
C THR A 235 0.06 5.03 -14.58
N SER A 236 0.73 5.26 -15.71
CA SER A 236 0.42 4.61 -16.99
C SER A 236 0.61 3.09 -16.90
N ALA A 237 1.70 2.62 -16.29
CA ALA A 237 1.93 1.19 -16.05
C ALA A 237 0.89 0.56 -15.10
N MET A 238 0.36 1.30 -14.11
CA MET A 238 -0.72 0.81 -13.25
C MET A 238 -2.04 0.63 -14.00
N ASN A 239 -2.33 1.45 -15.02
CA ASN A 239 -3.67 1.57 -15.61
C ASN A 239 -3.83 1.00 -17.03
N ASN A 240 -2.74 0.71 -17.75
CA ASN A 240 -2.78 0.21 -19.14
C ASN A 240 -3.67 -1.06 -19.30
N GLY A 241 -4.58 -1.04 -20.27
CA GLY A 241 -5.55 -2.12 -20.53
C GLY A 241 -6.83 -2.01 -19.71
N THR A 242 -7.53 -0.87 -19.80
CA THR A 242 -8.90 -0.60 -19.29
C THR A 242 -9.23 -1.29 -17.96
N ARG A 243 -8.40 -0.99 -16.95
CA ARG A 243 -8.35 -1.75 -15.68
C ARG A 243 -9.49 -1.41 -14.71
N CYS A 244 -9.52 -2.16 -13.60
CA CYS A 244 -10.56 -2.06 -12.59
C CYS A 244 -10.25 -0.95 -11.56
N GLY A 245 -10.54 0.30 -11.92
CA GLY A 245 -10.43 1.49 -11.07
C GLY A 245 -11.78 1.93 -10.46
N LYS A 246 -11.95 3.24 -10.26
CA LYS A 246 -13.16 3.88 -9.71
C LYS A 246 -14.45 3.30 -10.31
N GLY A 247 -15.39 2.88 -9.45
CA GLY A 247 -16.70 2.36 -9.87
C GLY A 247 -16.70 0.93 -10.42
N CYS A 248 -15.55 0.26 -10.49
CA CYS A 248 -15.48 -1.15 -10.92
C CYS A 248 -15.89 -2.14 -9.82
N ASN A 249 -15.75 -1.77 -8.54
CA ASN A 249 -15.96 -2.58 -7.33
C ASN A 249 -15.03 -3.81 -7.16
N GLY A 250 -14.71 -4.53 -8.24
CA GLY A 250 -13.75 -5.65 -8.22
C GLY A 250 -13.67 -6.41 -9.55
N SER A 251 -12.55 -7.11 -9.79
CA SER A 251 -12.36 -7.91 -11.00
C SER A 251 -11.28 -8.99 -10.81
N THR A 252 -11.50 -10.18 -11.37
CA THR A 252 -10.47 -11.22 -11.53
C THR A 252 -9.88 -11.27 -12.94
N THR A 253 -10.48 -10.51 -13.88
CA THR A 253 -10.18 -10.53 -15.32
C THR A 253 -9.34 -9.32 -15.77
N LYS A 254 -8.95 -8.44 -14.84
CA LYS A 254 -8.19 -7.21 -15.10
C LYS A 254 -6.94 -7.08 -14.21
N ASN A 255 -6.33 -8.22 -13.87
CA ASN A 255 -5.19 -8.30 -12.95
C ASN A 255 -3.87 -7.84 -13.59
N ALA A 256 -2.95 -7.31 -12.78
CA ALA A 256 -1.68 -6.77 -13.24
C ALA A 256 -0.48 -7.20 -12.40
N ILE A 257 0.63 -7.44 -13.07
CA ILE A 257 1.98 -7.34 -12.47
C ILE A 257 2.60 -6.05 -13.01
N VAL A 258 2.94 -5.14 -12.11
CA VAL A 258 3.69 -3.90 -12.39
C VAL A 258 5.08 -4.06 -11.79
N TYR A 259 6.07 -4.19 -12.66
CA TYR A 259 7.44 -4.54 -12.32
C TYR A 259 8.35 -3.32 -12.32
N PHE A 260 9.19 -3.23 -11.29
CA PHE A 260 10.16 -2.17 -11.07
C PHE A 260 11.58 -2.78 -11.12
N PRO A 261 12.36 -2.54 -12.19
CA PRO A 261 13.79 -2.83 -12.23
C PRO A 261 14.58 -2.07 -11.15
N PRO A 262 15.87 -2.38 -10.93
CA PRO A 262 16.69 -1.63 -9.98
C PRO A 262 16.86 -0.16 -10.39
N GLY A 263 16.45 0.76 -9.52
CA GLY A 263 16.49 2.22 -9.72
C GLY A 263 15.94 3.00 -8.52
N LYS A 264 16.01 4.33 -8.60
CA LYS A 264 15.32 5.27 -7.69
C LYS A 264 14.24 6.00 -8.48
N TYR A 265 12.97 5.75 -8.17
CA TYR A 265 11.85 6.34 -8.88
C TYR A 265 11.34 7.54 -8.08
N LEU A 266 11.55 8.76 -8.60
CA LEU A 266 11.05 9.98 -7.95
C LEU A 266 9.55 10.11 -8.20
N ILE A 267 8.77 10.38 -7.15
CA ILE A 267 7.31 10.43 -7.19
C ILE A 267 6.81 11.70 -6.52
N SER A 268 6.02 12.50 -7.24
CA SER A 268 5.46 13.77 -6.77
C SER A 268 4.02 13.70 -6.27
N SER A 269 3.28 12.61 -6.51
CA SER A 269 1.92 12.44 -5.97
C SER A 269 1.51 10.98 -5.75
N THR A 270 0.46 10.74 -4.95
CA THR A 270 -0.08 9.39 -4.71
C THR A 270 -0.36 8.62 -5.99
N ILE A 271 0.09 7.36 -6.04
CA ILE A 271 -0.17 6.42 -7.14
C ILE A 271 -1.22 5.40 -6.67
N ALA A 272 -2.46 5.61 -7.10
CA ALA A 272 -3.57 4.68 -6.85
C ALA A 272 -3.35 3.35 -7.59
N MET A 273 -3.46 2.24 -6.87
CA MET A 273 -3.37 0.88 -7.41
C MET A 273 -4.79 0.38 -7.77
N PRO A 274 -5.11 0.09 -9.04
CA PRO A 274 -6.38 -0.55 -9.40
C PRO A 274 -6.52 -1.94 -8.77
N PHE A 275 -7.72 -2.50 -8.76
CA PHE A 275 -7.98 -3.84 -8.21
C PHE A 275 -7.13 -4.92 -8.88
N GLY A 276 -6.72 -5.96 -8.14
CA GLY A 276 -5.97 -7.08 -8.72
C GLY A 276 -4.52 -6.74 -9.12
N THR A 277 -3.88 -5.77 -8.46
CA THR A 277 -2.52 -5.28 -8.83
C THR A 277 -1.43 -5.85 -7.91
N GLN A 278 -0.36 -6.35 -8.52
CA GLN A 278 0.88 -6.76 -7.87
C GLN A 278 2.01 -5.79 -8.24
N VAL A 279 2.50 -5.03 -7.27
CA VAL A 279 3.74 -4.25 -7.34
C VAL A 279 4.90 -5.17 -6.97
N ILE A 280 5.87 -5.33 -7.88
CA ILE A 280 7.01 -6.23 -7.68
C ILE A 280 8.30 -5.52 -8.10
N GLY A 281 9.19 -5.26 -7.14
CA GLY A 281 10.56 -4.85 -7.43
C GLY A 281 11.48 -6.03 -7.80
N ASP A 282 12.64 -5.72 -8.38
CA ASP A 282 13.77 -6.65 -8.48
C ASP A 282 14.14 -7.17 -7.08
N ALA A 283 14.18 -8.49 -6.89
CA ALA A 283 14.43 -9.10 -5.58
C ALA A 283 15.90 -9.06 -5.14
N ILE A 284 16.84 -8.84 -6.06
CA ILE A 284 18.28 -8.82 -5.81
C ILE A 284 18.72 -7.39 -5.46
N ASN A 285 18.20 -6.40 -6.18
CA ASN A 285 18.50 -4.98 -6.01
C ASN A 285 17.19 -4.18 -5.91
N ARG A 286 16.52 -4.26 -4.74
CA ARG A 286 15.22 -3.63 -4.47
C ARG A 286 15.23 -2.15 -4.90
N PRO A 287 14.35 -1.71 -5.82
CA PRO A 287 14.22 -0.31 -6.17
C PRO A 287 13.63 0.53 -5.03
N THR A 288 13.93 1.83 -5.06
CA THR A 288 13.36 2.82 -4.14
C THR A 288 12.25 3.61 -4.85
N LEU A 289 11.06 3.65 -4.26
CA LEU A 289 10.01 4.63 -4.56
C LEU A 289 10.24 5.82 -3.62
N LEU A 290 10.67 6.96 -4.18
CA LEU A 290 11.16 8.10 -3.42
C LEU A 290 10.19 9.28 -3.56
N ALA A 291 9.54 9.69 -2.48
CA ALA A 291 8.67 10.85 -2.52
C ALA A 291 9.47 12.16 -2.71
N SER A 292 8.92 13.09 -3.49
CA SER A 292 9.52 14.41 -3.70
C SER A 292 9.34 15.31 -2.46
N PRO A 293 10.14 16.40 -2.33
CA PRO A 293 10.01 17.36 -1.24
C PRO A 293 8.62 17.97 -1.07
N LYS A 294 7.82 18.00 -2.14
CA LYS A 294 6.48 18.60 -2.20
C LYS A 294 5.44 17.58 -2.69
N PHE A 295 5.58 16.33 -2.24
CA PHE A 295 4.67 15.24 -2.56
C PHE A 295 3.21 15.55 -2.18
N VAL A 296 2.29 15.38 -3.14
CA VAL A 296 0.85 15.64 -2.98
C VAL A 296 0.07 14.34 -2.84
N GLY A 297 -0.56 14.11 -1.69
CA GLY A 297 -1.46 12.98 -1.45
C GLY A 297 -1.39 12.42 -0.04
N LEU A 298 -1.99 11.23 0.17
CA LEU A 298 -2.05 10.55 1.47
C LEU A 298 -0.83 9.64 1.69
N GLY A 299 -0.44 8.88 0.67
CA GLY A 299 0.77 8.05 0.68
C GLY A 299 1.22 7.63 -0.71
N VAL A 300 2.47 7.17 -0.85
CA VAL A 300 3.12 6.98 -2.17
C VAL A 300 2.39 5.93 -3.03
N LEU A 301 2.07 4.79 -2.43
CA LEU A 301 1.15 3.80 -3.00
C LEU A 301 -0.16 3.79 -2.22
N SER A 302 -1.28 3.58 -2.90
CA SER A 302 -2.61 3.57 -2.29
C SER A 302 -3.47 2.43 -2.83
N THR A 303 -4.05 1.61 -1.97
CA THR A 303 -4.85 0.43 -2.35
C THR A 303 -6.35 0.72 -2.51
N ASP A 304 -6.83 1.83 -1.98
CA ASP A 304 -8.20 2.33 -2.15
C ASP A 304 -8.19 3.86 -2.15
N GLU A 305 -9.24 4.48 -2.72
CA GLU A 305 -9.29 5.93 -2.90
C GLU A 305 -10.68 6.51 -2.60
N TYR A 306 -10.75 7.51 -1.73
CA TYR A 306 -12.00 8.20 -1.42
C TYR A 306 -12.45 9.09 -2.58
N THR A 307 -13.61 8.77 -3.17
CA THR A 307 -14.08 9.43 -4.40
C THR A 307 -14.72 10.80 -4.18
N GLY A 308 -15.13 11.10 -2.94
CA GLY A 308 -15.98 12.24 -2.59
C GLY A 308 -17.43 12.15 -3.06
N GLY A 309 -17.86 11.02 -3.63
CA GLY A 309 -19.19 10.82 -4.22
C GLY A 309 -20.34 10.61 -3.22
N GLY A 310 -20.18 11.04 -1.97
CA GLY A 310 -21.12 10.73 -0.89
C GLY A 310 -21.02 9.28 -0.44
N THR A 311 -22.16 8.60 -0.30
CA THR A 311 -22.28 7.25 0.24
C THR A 311 -21.88 6.15 -0.76
N GLY A 312 -21.17 5.13 -0.27
CA GLY A 312 -20.75 3.92 -0.98
C GLY A 312 -21.84 2.83 -1.06
N THR A 313 -21.54 1.75 -1.77
CA THR A 313 -22.48 0.62 -2.02
C THR A 313 -22.69 -0.29 -0.80
N ASP A 314 -21.82 -0.22 0.19
CA ASP A 314 -21.92 -0.86 1.51
C ASP A 314 -22.57 0.06 2.57
N GLY A 315 -22.83 1.32 2.22
CA GLY A 315 -23.32 2.36 3.13
C GLY A 315 -22.24 3.28 3.72
N SER A 316 -20.95 2.97 3.52
CA SER A 316 -19.80 3.76 4.00
C SER A 316 -19.61 5.05 3.18
N ASP A 317 -18.46 5.73 3.32
CA ASP A 317 -18.01 6.68 2.29
C ASP A 317 -17.84 5.96 0.94
N GLN A 318 -18.02 6.68 -0.17
CA GLN A 318 -17.73 6.12 -1.48
C GLN A 318 -16.21 6.00 -1.73
N GLU A 319 -15.70 4.81 -1.53
CA GLU A 319 -14.34 4.34 -1.85
C GLU A 319 -14.26 3.89 -3.35
N TYR A 320 -13.09 3.47 -3.86
CA TYR A 320 -13.00 2.87 -5.21
C TYR A 320 -13.48 1.41 -5.20
N PHE A 321 -13.25 0.72 -4.09
CA PHE A 321 -13.66 -0.64 -3.81
C PHE A 321 -14.28 -0.67 -2.40
N VAL A 322 -15.13 -1.66 -2.10
CA VAL A 322 -15.56 -1.86 -0.70
C VAL A 322 -14.39 -2.46 0.06
N ASN A 323 -13.96 -1.84 1.16
CA ASN A 323 -12.75 -2.24 1.90
C ASN A 323 -12.71 -3.71 2.35
N THR A 324 -13.86 -4.33 2.67
CA THR A 324 -13.97 -5.77 2.99
C THR A 324 -13.97 -6.70 1.77
N ALA A 325 -14.02 -6.15 0.55
CA ALA A 325 -13.95 -6.85 -0.73
C ALA A 325 -12.69 -6.49 -1.55
N ASN A 326 -11.78 -5.67 -1.03
CA ASN A 326 -10.61 -5.16 -1.74
C ASN A 326 -9.46 -6.21 -1.80
N PHE A 327 -9.66 -7.26 -2.60
CA PHE A 327 -8.85 -8.48 -2.67
C PHE A 327 -7.67 -8.42 -3.68
N TYR A 328 -6.85 -9.48 -3.69
CA TYR A 328 -5.91 -9.86 -4.76
C TYR A 328 -4.79 -8.84 -5.05
N ARG A 329 -4.14 -8.34 -3.99
CA ARG A 329 -3.05 -7.35 -4.07
C ARG A 329 -1.72 -7.90 -3.59
N GLN A 330 -0.64 -7.41 -4.17
CA GLN A 330 0.70 -7.64 -3.64
C GLN A 330 1.54 -6.38 -3.76
N ILE A 331 2.37 -6.11 -2.76
CA ILE A 331 3.47 -5.14 -2.85
C ILE A 331 4.71 -5.84 -2.30
N ARG A 332 5.75 -6.00 -3.11
CA ARG A 332 6.98 -6.67 -2.67
C ARG A 332 8.28 -6.22 -3.31
N ASN A 333 9.38 -6.50 -2.62
CA ASN A 333 10.76 -6.20 -3.04
C ASN A 333 11.02 -4.70 -3.30
N VAL A 334 10.31 -3.79 -2.63
CA VAL A 334 10.48 -2.33 -2.80
C VAL A 334 10.94 -1.69 -1.50
N VAL A 335 11.73 -0.63 -1.63
CA VAL A 335 11.92 0.38 -0.58
C VAL A 335 10.98 1.54 -0.90
N ILE A 336 10.29 2.09 0.08
CA ILE A 336 9.51 3.32 -0.06
C ILE A 336 10.04 4.32 0.96
N ASP A 337 10.52 5.45 0.48
CA ASP A 337 11.17 6.49 1.28
C ASP A 337 10.41 7.81 1.12
N ILE A 338 9.86 8.28 2.24
CA ILE A 338 9.12 9.56 2.33
C ILE A 338 9.86 10.60 3.16
N THR A 339 11.08 10.30 3.63
CA THR A 339 11.88 11.24 4.46
C THR A 339 12.25 12.53 3.73
N ASN A 340 12.24 12.50 2.39
CA ASN A 340 12.48 13.65 1.53
C ASN A 340 11.35 14.70 1.54
N ILE A 341 10.10 14.34 1.85
CA ILE A 341 8.97 15.28 1.91
C ILE A 341 9.32 16.36 2.96
N GLN A 342 9.00 17.63 2.67
CA GLN A 342 9.31 18.78 3.57
C GLN A 342 8.05 19.45 4.12
N THR A 343 6.87 19.16 3.56
CA THR A 343 5.60 19.73 4.02
C THR A 343 5.18 19.12 5.36
N PRO A 344 5.06 19.90 6.45
CA PRO A 344 4.55 19.39 7.72
C PRO A 344 3.03 19.13 7.67
N PRO A 345 2.47 18.30 8.57
CA PRO A 345 1.02 18.13 8.69
C PRO A 345 0.32 19.45 9.02
N ALA A 346 -0.96 19.56 8.61
CA ALA A 346 -1.76 20.80 8.72
C ALA A 346 -1.83 21.40 10.13
N THR A 347 -1.70 20.57 11.18
CA THR A 347 -1.35 21.05 12.52
C THR A 347 -0.23 20.22 13.12
N GLY A 348 0.52 20.83 14.04
CA GLY A 348 1.54 20.15 14.83
C GLY A 348 1.03 19.06 15.78
N ALA A 349 -0.26 18.72 15.78
CA ALA A 349 -0.86 17.65 16.57
C ALA A 349 -1.17 16.37 15.75
N ASP A 350 -1.05 16.39 14.42
CA ASP A 350 -1.55 15.32 13.53
C ASP A 350 -0.42 14.54 12.85
N LEU A 351 -0.76 13.43 12.18
CA LEU A 351 0.21 12.63 11.42
C LEU A 351 0.42 13.22 10.01
N GLY A 352 1.62 13.03 9.48
CA GLY A 352 1.98 13.36 8.10
C GLY A 352 1.58 12.27 7.11
N GLN A 353 2.14 12.34 5.91
CA GLN A 353 1.93 11.35 4.84
C GLN A 353 2.45 9.95 5.24
N SER A 354 1.91 8.92 4.57
CA SER A 354 2.32 7.53 4.73
C SER A 354 3.19 7.03 3.57
N CYS A 355 3.94 5.95 3.76
CA CYS A 355 4.58 5.26 2.64
C CYS A 355 3.53 4.51 1.80
N ILE A 356 2.56 3.87 2.47
CA ILE A 356 1.46 3.12 1.84
C ILE A 356 0.13 3.43 2.57
N HIS A 357 -0.90 3.78 1.81
CA HIS A 357 -2.30 3.60 2.21
C HIS A 357 -2.74 2.18 1.81
N TYR A 358 -2.99 1.32 2.79
CA TYR A 358 -3.11 -0.14 2.66
C TYR A 358 -4.45 -0.68 3.19
N GLN A 359 -5.54 0.04 2.94
CA GLN A 359 -6.90 -0.43 3.17
C GLN A 359 -7.20 -1.62 2.24
N VAL A 360 -7.30 -2.84 2.80
CA VAL A 360 -7.39 -4.10 2.03
C VAL A 360 -8.20 -5.22 2.71
N ALA A 361 -8.60 -6.21 1.89
CA ALA A 361 -9.24 -7.46 2.31
C ALA A 361 -8.29 -8.69 2.19
N GLN A 362 -8.85 -9.91 2.16
CA GLN A 362 -8.09 -11.16 2.03
C GLN A 362 -7.39 -11.32 0.68
N ALA A 363 -6.53 -12.34 0.58
CA ALA A 363 -5.67 -12.60 -0.58
C ALA A 363 -4.78 -11.39 -0.94
N THR A 364 -4.33 -10.65 0.08
CA THR A 364 -3.39 -9.53 -0.02
C THR A 364 -2.11 -9.80 0.77
N SER A 365 -0.99 -9.30 0.27
CA SER A 365 0.33 -9.46 0.89
C SER A 365 1.24 -8.22 0.72
N LEU A 366 1.95 -7.87 1.79
CA LEU A 366 3.10 -6.98 1.78
C LEU A 366 4.33 -7.83 2.16
N GLU A 367 5.37 -7.89 1.31
CA GLU A 367 6.50 -8.84 1.48
C GLU A 367 7.87 -8.25 1.08
N ASN A 368 8.91 -8.42 1.91
CA ASN A 368 10.28 -7.97 1.61
C ASN A 368 10.34 -6.45 1.28
N VAL A 369 9.58 -5.66 2.04
CA VAL A 369 9.45 -4.21 1.85
C VAL A 369 10.17 -3.46 2.96
N GLU A 370 10.66 -2.26 2.64
CA GLU A 370 11.16 -1.33 3.65
C GLU A 370 10.47 0.03 3.51
N LEU A 371 9.98 0.56 4.63
CA LEU A 371 9.20 1.80 4.71
C LEU A 371 9.99 2.79 5.59
N ILE A 372 10.50 3.85 4.98
CA ILE A 372 11.42 4.81 5.61
C ILE A 372 10.71 6.16 5.79
N ALA A 373 10.60 6.62 7.03
CA ALA A 373 9.77 7.76 7.42
C ALA A 373 10.45 8.67 8.46
N SER A 374 10.03 9.94 8.50
CA SER A 374 10.54 10.96 9.43
C SER A 374 9.61 11.15 10.63
N ALA A 375 10.12 10.90 11.84
CA ALA A 375 9.41 11.20 13.08
C ALA A 375 9.19 12.71 13.27
N ALA A 376 10.13 13.55 12.80
CA ALA A 376 10.03 15.01 12.90
C ALA A 376 8.87 15.59 12.07
N LEU A 377 8.56 14.98 10.93
CA LEU A 377 7.41 15.34 10.07
C LEU A 377 6.18 14.47 10.35
N LYS A 378 6.20 13.70 11.45
CA LYS A 378 5.11 12.85 11.93
C LYS A 378 4.60 11.81 10.93
N GLN A 379 5.48 11.40 10.03
CA GLN A 379 5.18 10.49 8.93
C GLN A 379 4.92 9.06 9.41
N VAL A 380 4.19 8.31 8.59
CA VAL A 380 3.72 6.95 8.89
C VAL A 380 4.35 5.95 7.91
N GLY A 381 4.68 4.73 8.37
CA GLY A 381 5.04 3.65 7.45
C GLY A 381 3.82 3.18 6.65
N LEU A 382 2.92 2.47 7.32
CA LEU A 382 1.69 1.94 6.73
C LEU A 382 0.45 2.53 7.42
N TYR A 383 -0.49 3.04 6.62
CA TYR A 383 -1.78 3.56 7.06
C TYR A 383 -2.94 2.71 6.54
N ALA A 384 -3.90 2.34 7.38
CA ALA A 384 -5.15 1.69 6.96
C ALA A 384 -6.25 1.81 8.03
N GLU A 385 -7.30 2.57 7.80
CA GLU A 385 -8.38 2.79 8.79
C GLU A 385 -9.27 1.57 9.04
N ASN A 386 -9.43 0.66 8.06
CA ASN A 386 -10.32 -0.50 8.14
C ASN A 386 -9.94 -1.61 7.13
N GLY A 387 -10.86 -2.57 6.92
CA GLY A 387 -10.75 -3.67 5.94
C GLY A 387 -11.04 -5.05 6.56
N SER A 388 -10.59 -6.12 5.88
CA SER A 388 -10.66 -7.51 6.37
C SER A 388 -9.40 -8.30 5.95
N GLY A 389 -8.30 -8.04 6.64
CA GLY A 389 -6.94 -8.24 6.17
C GLY A 389 -6.50 -9.69 5.92
N GLY A 390 -5.39 -9.77 5.17
CA GLY A 390 -4.64 -10.99 4.87
C GLY A 390 -3.32 -11.06 5.63
N GLN A 391 -2.21 -10.79 4.93
CA GLN A 391 -0.85 -11.01 5.44
C GLN A 391 0.05 -9.77 5.31
N ILE A 392 0.86 -9.53 6.34
CA ILE A 392 2.01 -8.61 6.30
C ILE A 392 3.24 -9.43 6.72
N SER A 393 4.28 -9.52 5.90
CA SER A 393 5.52 -10.18 6.32
C SER A 393 6.81 -9.60 5.79
N ASP A 394 7.91 -9.84 6.51
CA ASP A 394 9.25 -9.47 6.05
C ASP A 394 9.38 -7.96 5.74
N VAL A 395 8.74 -7.13 6.56
CA VAL A 395 8.70 -5.66 6.39
C VAL A 395 9.58 -4.98 7.44
N THR A 396 10.41 -4.05 6.99
CA THR A 396 11.19 -3.16 7.86
C THR A 396 10.59 -1.76 7.88
N PHE A 397 10.40 -1.21 9.08
CA PHE A 397 9.94 0.16 9.33
C PHE A 397 11.12 0.93 9.93
N THR A 398 11.57 1.98 9.25
CA THR A 398 12.76 2.75 9.61
C THR A 398 12.35 4.20 9.91
N GLY A 399 12.43 4.60 11.18
CA GLY A 399 11.97 5.89 11.67
C GLY A 399 10.45 6.02 11.74
N GLY A 400 9.93 7.20 11.41
CA GLY A 400 8.50 7.55 11.47
C GLY A 400 7.99 7.86 12.88
N ALA A 401 6.88 8.59 12.95
CA ALA A 401 6.15 8.74 14.22
C ALA A 401 5.34 7.47 14.53
N VAL A 402 4.81 6.80 13.50
CA VAL A 402 4.16 5.48 13.64
C VAL A 402 4.62 4.55 12.52
N GLY A 403 5.05 3.33 12.85
CA GLY A 403 5.35 2.31 11.85
C GLY A 403 4.08 1.83 11.14
N ILE A 404 3.09 1.36 11.90
CA ILE A 404 1.73 1.02 11.42
C ILE A 404 0.71 1.84 12.21
N TYR A 405 -0.09 2.69 11.56
CA TYR A 405 -1.24 3.38 12.16
C TYR A 405 -2.52 2.92 11.48
N GLY A 406 -3.47 2.33 12.20
CA GLY A 406 -4.68 1.83 11.54
C GLY A 406 -5.58 0.93 12.38
N GLY A 407 -6.54 0.28 11.74
CA GLY A 407 -7.42 -0.71 12.34
C GLY A 407 -7.97 -1.66 11.28
N ASN A 408 -8.28 -2.91 11.66
CA ASN A 408 -8.79 -3.92 10.73
C ASN A 408 -9.37 -5.10 11.53
N GLN A 409 -10.33 -5.84 10.97
CA GLN A 409 -10.92 -7.03 11.59
C GLN A 409 -9.84 -8.01 12.10
N GLN A 410 -8.95 -8.42 11.19
CA GLN A 410 -7.84 -9.33 11.49
C GLN A 410 -6.68 -9.14 10.51
N PHE A 411 -5.48 -9.52 10.95
CA PHE A 411 -4.31 -9.73 10.09
C PHE A 411 -3.39 -10.77 10.73
N THR A 412 -2.61 -11.46 9.89
CA THR A 412 -1.40 -12.17 10.33
C THR A 412 -0.18 -11.34 9.94
N ALA A 413 0.49 -10.78 10.94
CA ALA A 413 1.67 -9.96 10.82
C ALA A 413 2.90 -10.73 11.34
N GLN A 414 3.90 -11.00 10.49
CA GLN A 414 5.04 -11.85 10.86
C GLN A 414 6.40 -11.36 10.35
N ARG A 415 7.47 -11.52 11.14
CA ARG A 415 8.84 -11.07 10.78
C ARG A 415 8.90 -9.58 10.41
N LEU A 416 8.29 -8.75 11.25
CA LEU A 416 8.31 -7.29 11.10
C LEU A 416 9.43 -6.70 11.95
N THR A 417 10.19 -5.75 11.40
CA THR A 417 11.28 -5.07 12.13
C THR A 417 10.97 -3.57 12.22
N PHE A 418 11.01 -2.99 13.42
CA PHE A 418 10.78 -1.56 13.67
C PHE A 418 12.04 -0.94 14.29
N ASN A 419 12.60 0.07 13.65
CA ASN A 419 13.86 0.71 14.06
C ASN A 419 13.66 2.21 14.24
N GLY A 420 13.75 2.72 15.47
CA GLY A 420 13.71 4.16 15.75
C GLY A 420 12.34 4.84 15.59
N CYS A 421 11.24 4.08 15.50
CA CYS A 421 9.88 4.62 15.44
C CYS A 421 9.50 5.29 16.78
N SER A 422 8.75 6.40 16.78
CA SER A 422 8.19 6.92 18.04
C SER A 422 7.17 5.93 18.63
N THR A 423 6.29 5.40 17.79
CA THR A 423 5.44 4.24 18.06
C THR A 423 5.66 3.18 16.98
N GLY A 424 5.82 1.91 17.34
CA GLY A 424 5.95 0.81 16.37
C GLY A 424 4.63 0.56 15.65
N VAL A 425 3.62 0.18 16.41
CA VAL A 425 2.24 -0.07 15.95
C VAL A 425 1.27 0.72 16.81
N HIS A 426 0.32 1.42 16.18
CA HIS A 426 -0.88 1.94 16.83
C HIS A 426 -2.11 1.33 16.14
N LEU A 427 -2.76 0.37 16.79
CA LEU A 427 -4.08 -0.11 16.39
C LEU A 427 -5.16 0.75 17.04
N ILE A 428 -6.14 1.19 16.26
CA ILE A 428 -7.28 2.05 16.69
C ILE A 428 -8.61 1.27 16.79
N TRP A 429 -8.71 0.10 16.14
CA TRP A 429 -9.74 -0.92 16.33
C TRP A 429 -9.29 -2.28 15.76
N ASP A 430 -9.73 -3.39 16.35
CA ASP A 430 -9.66 -4.72 15.72
C ASP A 430 -10.73 -5.70 16.25
N TRP A 431 -10.72 -6.93 15.74
CA TRP A 431 -11.28 -8.10 16.43
C TRP A 431 -10.18 -8.99 17.01
N GLY A 432 -9.16 -9.30 16.21
CA GLY A 432 -8.03 -10.13 16.63
C GLY A 432 -6.87 -10.17 15.64
N TRP A 433 -5.67 -9.79 16.09
CA TRP A 433 -4.43 -9.86 15.28
C TRP A 433 -3.39 -10.81 15.88
N VAL A 434 -2.67 -11.51 14.99
CA VAL A 434 -1.51 -12.33 15.36
C VAL A 434 -0.24 -11.63 14.90
N TRP A 435 0.67 -11.39 15.84
CA TRP A 435 1.96 -10.70 15.67
C TRP A 435 3.09 -11.68 16.00
N LYS A 436 3.82 -12.16 15.00
CA LYS A 436 4.84 -13.21 15.16
C LYS A 436 6.24 -12.71 14.77
N SER A 437 7.27 -13.09 15.54
CA SER A 437 8.67 -12.79 15.23
C SER A 437 8.92 -11.29 14.99
N VAL A 438 8.22 -10.42 15.73
CA VAL A 438 8.36 -8.97 15.61
C VAL A 438 9.61 -8.54 16.36
N THR A 439 10.44 -7.71 15.72
CA THR A 439 11.64 -7.12 16.32
C THR A 439 11.46 -5.61 16.42
N MET A 440 11.68 -5.03 17.60
CA MET A 440 11.63 -3.58 17.80
C MET A 440 12.90 -3.09 18.48
N ASN A 441 13.56 -2.09 17.88
CA ASN A 441 14.84 -1.54 18.34
C ASN A 441 14.75 -0.02 18.51
N ASN A 442 15.01 0.46 19.73
CA ASN A 442 15.01 1.90 20.07
C ASN A 442 13.66 2.59 19.75
N VAL A 443 12.55 1.95 20.12
CA VAL A 443 11.17 2.40 19.84
C VAL A 443 10.55 2.99 21.11
N GLY A 444 9.81 4.10 21.01
CA GLY A 444 9.18 4.74 22.18
C GLY A 444 8.09 3.87 22.81
N VAL A 445 7.03 3.60 22.05
CA VAL A 445 5.94 2.66 22.39
C VAL A 445 5.91 1.54 21.35
N GLY A 446 5.97 0.28 21.78
CA GLY A 446 5.93 -0.86 20.87
C GLY A 446 4.57 -1.01 20.18
N PHE A 447 3.56 -1.36 20.98
CA PHE A 447 2.17 -1.56 20.56
C PHE A 447 1.24 -0.65 21.37
N GLN A 448 0.78 0.43 20.76
CA GLN A 448 -0.34 1.24 21.25
C GLN A 448 -1.65 0.55 20.80
N LEU A 449 -2.29 -0.17 21.71
CA LEU A 449 -3.53 -0.92 21.48
C LEU A 449 -4.71 -0.18 22.13
N THR A 450 -5.01 1.00 21.61
CA THR A 450 -6.08 1.87 22.12
C THR A 450 -6.75 2.64 20.99
N ALA A 451 -7.98 3.08 21.23
CA ALA A 451 -8.57 4.19 20.49
C ALA A 451 -7.56 5.35 20.32
N ASP A 452 -7.73 6.06 19.20
CA ASP A 452 -7.09 7.30 18.83
C ASP A 452 -7.79 8.50 19.49
N LYS A 453 -7.95 9.63 18.79
CA LYS A 453 -8.53 10.87 19.35
C LYS A 453 -10.07 10.82 19.44
N GLY A 454 -10.63 9.76 20.03
CA GLY A 454 -12.06 9.54 20.18
C GLY A 454 -12.43 8.50 21.25
N THR A 455 -13.72 8.43 21.59
CA THR A 455 -14.27 7.44 22.54
C THR A 455 -14.79 6.17 21.87
N THR A 456 -14.51 5.99 20.57
CA THR A 456 -14.97 4.86 19.75
C THR A 456 -13.77 4.12 19.15
N GLY A 457 -13.86 2.79 19.09
CA GLY A 457 -12.76 1.90 18.71
C GLY A 457 -12.24 1.11 19.91
N ASN A 458 -12.62 -0.17 19.97
CA ASN A 458 -12.07 -1.12 20.93
C ASN A 458 -11.03 -2.00 20.21
N ILE A 459 -9.95 -2.36 20.90
CA ILE A 459 -9.10 -3.47 20.46
C ILE A 459 -9.67 -4.73 21.07
N GLY A 460 -10.10 -5.67 20.22
CA GLY A 460 -10.62 -6.96 20.62
C GLY A 460 -9.52 -7.85 21.18
N SER A 461 -8.47 -8.13 20.39
CA SER A 461 -7.37 -8.96 20.87
C SER A 461 -6.05 -8.89 20.09
N ALA A 462 -4.93 -9.03 20.79
CA ALA A 462 -3.61 -9.19 20.19
C ALA A 462 -2.87 -10.39 20.78
N ALA A 463 -2.28 -11.22 19.92
CA ALA A 463 -1.36 -12.29 20.30
C ALA A 463 0.05 -11.97 19.78
N ILE A 464 1.02 -11.76 20.68
CA ILE A 464 2.40 -11.40 20.36
C ILE A 464 3.33 -12.57 20.68
N LEU A 465 3.91 -13.17 19.65
CA LEU A 465 4.63 -14.45 19.68
C LEU A 465 6.07 -14.27 19.16
N ASP A 466 7.04 -15.01 19.71
CA ASP A 466 8.41 -15.14 19.18
C ASP A 466 9.19 -13.80 19.06
N SER A 467 8.72 -12.74 19.71
CA SER A 467 9.10 -11.35 19.42
C SER A 467 10.20 -10.83 20.34
N THR A 468 10.99 -9.84 19.89
CA THR A 468 12.14 -9.28 20.63
C THR A 468 12.08 -7.75 20.68
N PHE A 469 12.22 -7.19 21.88
CA PHE A 469 12.13 -5.74 22.13
C PHE A 469 13.42 -5.26 22.80
N THR A 470 14.16 -4.40 22.10
CA THR A 470 15.46 -3.86 22.53
C THR A 470 15.35 -2.34 22.67
N ASN A 471 15.66 -1.80 23.85
CA ASN A 471 15.55 -0.38 24.17
C ASN A 471 14.16 0.20 23.86
N VAL A 472 13.10 -0.51 24.25
CA VAL A 472 11.71 -0.08 24.04
C VAL A 472 11.13 0.48 25.34
N GLY A 473 10.58 1.70 25.31
CA GLY A 473 10.10 2.40 26.51
C GLY A 473 8.96 1.63 27.20
N THR A 474 7.86 1.45 26.46
CA THR A 474 6.76 0.56 26.86
C THR A 474 6.40 -0.38 25.70
N VAL A 475 6.41 -1.70 25.91
CA VAL A 475 6.18 -2.67 24.83
C VAL A 475 4.71 -2.77 24.42
N VAL A 476 3.75 -2.77 25.36
CA VAL A 476 2.30 -2.70 25.06
C VAL A 476 1.60 -1.69 25.96
N ILE A 477 0.72 -0.87 25.37
CA ILE A 477 -0.22 0.00 26.08
C ILE A 477 -1.66 -0.39 25.67
N ILE A 478 -2.52 -0.70 26.63
CA ILE A 478 -3.94 -1.06 26.42
C ILE A 478 -4.89 -0.05 27.10
N ALA A 479 -6.20 -0.19 26.85
CA ALA A 479 -7.21 0.42 27.73
C ALA A 479 -7.26 -0.30 29.10
N PRO A 480 -7.76 0.34 30.19
CA PRO A 480 -7.70 -0.24 31.53
C PRO A 480 -8.51 -1.55 31.63
N PRO A 481 -7.89 -2.66 32.08
CA PRO A 481 -8.51 -3.98 32.00
C PRO A 481 -9.60 -4.21 33.06
N SER A 482 -10.75 -4.73 32.63
CA SER A 482 -11.90 -5.02 33.50
C SER A 482 -12.37 -6.47 33.39
N SER A 483 -12.54 -7.11 34.54
CA SER A 483 -13.08 -8.48 34.64
C SER A 483 -14.57 -8.58 34.30
N THR A 484 -15.29 -7.45 34.26
CA THR A 484 -16.71 -7.36 33.96
C THR A 484 -16.97 -7.75 32.50
N THR A 485 -17.85 -8.74 32.30
CA THR A 485 -18.27 -9.20 30.97
C THR A 485 -18.91 -8.06 30.18
N GLY A 486 -18.57 -7.92 28.89
CA GLY A 486 -19.09 -6.86 28.02
C GLY A 486 -18.40 -5.49 28.18
N SER A 487 -17.38 -5.36 29.03
CA SER A 487 -16.64 -4.11 29.27
C SER A 487 -15.80 -3.57 28.10
N GLY A 488 -15.65 -4.33 27.01
CA GLY A 488 -14.77 -3.96 25.90
C GLY A 488 -13.27 -4.14 26.17
N SER A 489 -12.89 -4.80 27.28
CA SER A 489 -11.49 -5.05 27.65
C SER A 489 -10.76 -5.90 26.60
N THR A 490 -9.61 -5.40 26.12
CA THR A 490 -8.73 -6.08 25.17
C THR A 490 -8.15 -7.37 25.73
N GLY A 491 -8.23 -8.46 24.96
CA GLY A 491 -7.48 -9.69 25.23
C GLY A 491 -6.04 -9.56 24.76
N LEU A 492 -5.06 -9.91 25.59
CA LEU A 492 -3.64 -9.82 25.23
C LEU A 492 -2.92 -11.11 25.64
N THR A 493 -2.19 -11.73 24.71
CA THR A 493 -1.27 -12.83 25.00
C THR A 493 0.15 -12.51 24.54
N LEU A 494 1.13 -12.92 25.35
CA LEU A 494 2.56 -12.84 25.05
C LEU A 494 3.16 -14.26 25.15
N GLU A 495 3.81 -14.74 24.09
CA GLU A 495 4.52 -16.03 24.07
C GLU A 495 5.98 -15.84 23.63
N ARG A 496 6.92 -16.35 24.44
CA ARG A 496 8.38 -16.37 24.18
C ARG A 496 8.93 -15.00 23.73
N VAL A 497 8.43 -13.94 24.36
CA VAL A 497 8.82 -12.54 24.10
C VAL A 497 10.11 -12.20 24.86
N LYS A 498 11.14 -11.74 24.15
CA LYS A 498 12.44 -11.35 24.73
C LYS A 498 12.51 -9.83 24.93
N LEU A 499 13.02 -9.41 26.09
CA LEU A 499 13.09 -8.01 26.51
C LEU A 499 14.53 -7.64 26.89
N SER A 500 15.03 -6.51 26.38
CA SER A 500 16.34 -5.97 26.71
C SER A 500 16.28 -4.45 26.75
N GLY A 501 16.72 -3.81 27.85
CA GLY A 501 16.60 -2.35 28.00
C GLY A 501 15.15 -1.83 27.99
N VAL A 502 14.19 -2.66 28.42
CA VAL A 502 12.76 -2.32 28.45
C VAL A 502 12.36 -1.90 29.85
N THR A 503 11.70 -0.74 29.99
CA THR A 503 11.19 -0.27 31.30
C THR A 503 9.89 -0.98 31.66
N THR A 504 8.95 -1.05 30.72
CA THR A 504 7.59 -1.56 30.94
C THR A 504 7.20 -2.52 29.83
N ALA A 505 6.78 -3.74 30.16
CA ALA A 505 6.32 -4.71 29.18
C ALA A 505 4.84 -4.47 28.81
N VAL A 506 3.97 -4.24 29.80
CA VAL A 506 2.56 -3.91 29.60
C VAL A 506 2.12 -2.83 30.59
N ALA A 507 1.43 -1.80 30.10
CA ALA A 507 0.71 -0.81 30.90
C ALA A 507 -0.69 -0.55 30.35
N ASP A 508 -1.54 0.13 31.13
CA ASP A 508 -2.71 0.81 30.57
C ASP A 508 -2.41 2.28 30.20
N ASN A 509 -3.34 2.90 29.48
CA ASN A 509 -3.27 4.29 29.04
C ASN A 509 -3.48 5.34 30.15
N THR A 510 -3.69 4.93 31.41
CA THR A 510 -3.57 5.83 32.58
C THR A 510 -2.16 5.88 33.15
N GLY A 511 -1.27 4.99 32.65
CA GLY A 511 0.10 4.83 33.12
C GLY A 511 0.28 3.76 34.19
N ALA A 512 -0.76 2.97 34.50
CA ALA A 512 -0.63 1.87 35.45
C ALA A 512 0.15 0.70 34.83
N VAL A 513 1.25 0.29 35.48
CA VAL A 513 2.06 -0.85 35.04
C VAL A 513 1.35 -2.16 35.37
N ILE A 514 1.12 -2.98 34.35
CA ILE A 514 0.48 -4.31 34.45
C ILE A 514 1.56 -5.41 34.42
N LEU A 515 2.62 -5.22 33.63
CA LEU A 515 3.80 -6.08 33.59
C LEU A 515 5.08 -5.23 33.45
N ALA A 516 5.99 -5.34 34.42
CA ALA A 516 7.27 -4.64 34.40
C ALA A 516 8.23 -5.22 33.35
N GLY A 517 9.11 -4.38 32.78
CA GLY A 517 10.12 -4.79 31.81
C GLY A 517 11.34 -5.50 32.41
N SER A 518 11.35 -5.75 33.72
CA SER A 518 12.49 -6.30 34.47
C SER A 518 12.78 -7.79 34.25
N SER A 519 11.93 -8.51 33.51
CA SER A 519 12.25 -9.88 33.07
C SER A 519 12.98 -9.85 31.73
N THR A 520 13.98 -10.71 31.53
CA THR A 520 14.67 -10.87 30.24
C THR A 520 13.81 -11.58 29.19
N THR A 521 12.86 -12.40 29.63
CA THR A 521 11.91 -13.13 28.75
C THR A 521 10.54 -13.23 29.42
N VAL A 522 9.48 -13.19 28.61
CA VAL A 522 8.10 -13.52 28.98
C VAL A 522 7.71 -14.76 28.17
N ASP A 523 7.86 -15.94 28.77
CA ASP A 523 7.64 -17.21 28.08
C ASP A 523 6.16 -17.45 27.72
N GLU A 524 5.26 -17.16 28.65
CA GLU A 524 3.81 -17.42 28.56
C GLU A 524 3.08 -16.46 29.52
N TRP A 525 2.29 -15.54 28.97
CA TRP A 525 1.50 -14.57 29.74
C TRP A 525 0.20 -14.24 29.00
N ALA A 526 -0.90 -14.07 29.74
CA ALA A 526 -2.19 -13.64 29.19
C ALA A 526 -2.93 -12.69 30.12
N LEU A 527 -3.74 -11.81 29.53
CA LEU A 527 -4.73 -10.94 30.18
C LEU A 527 -6.07 -11.09 29.46
N GLY A 528 -7.15 -11.21 30.23
CA GLY A 528 -8.51 -11.42 29.72
C GLY A 528 -9.20 -12.67 30.32
N PRO A 529 -10.36 -13.07 29.79
CA PRO A 529 -11.06 -14.29 30.20
C PRO A 529 -10.25 -15.56 29.91
N VAL A 530 -10.24 -16.50 30.86
CA VAL A 530 -9.55 -17.80 30.73
C VAL A 530 -10.52 -18.92 31.05
N TYR A 531 -10.37 -20.08 30.40
CA TYR A 531 -11.21 -21.26 30.60
C TYR A 531 -10.31 -22.50 30.72
N GLU A 532 -10.44 -23.25 31.81
CA GLU A 532 -9.63 -24.45 32.06
C GLU A 532 -10.53 -25.64 32.42
N GLY A 533 -10.29 -26.80 31.81
CA GLY A 533 -11.07 -28.03 32.04
C GLY A 533 -12.48 -28.06 31.43
N SER A 534 -13.22 -26.94 31.41
CA SER A 534 -14.51 -26.82 30.73
C SER A 534 -14.77 -25.41 30.17
N THR A 535 -15.73 -25.32 29.24
CA THR A 535 -16.25 -24.03 28.70
C THR A 535 -17.07 -23.23 29.70
N THR A 536 -17.41 -23.79 30.87
CA THR A 536 -18.13 -23.11 31.95
C THR A 536 -17.22 -22.63 33.08
N ALA A 537 -16.00 -23.17 33.19
CA ALA A 537 -15.00 -22.82 34.19
C ALA A 537 -14.25 -21.51 33.83
N ARG A 538 -15.00 -20.40 33.69
CA ARG A 538 -14.44 -19.09 33.35
C ARG A 538 -13.77 -18.43 34.56
N SER A 539 -12.50 -18.09 34.42
CA SER A 539 -11.79 -17.12 35.26
C SER A 539 -11.44 -15.85 34.46
N TYR A 540 -10.72 -14.91 35.07
CA TYR A 540 -10.20 -13.72 34.37
C TYR A 540 -8.77 -13.45 34.86
N SER A 541 -7.80 -13.55 33.95
CA SER A 541 -6.43 -13.13 34.22
C SER A 541 -6.33 -11.62 34.13
N LYS A 542 -5.78 -10.99 35.19
CA LYS A 542 -5.39 -9.58 35.20
C LYS A 542 -4.01 -9.32 34.56
N GLY A 543 -3.44 -10.33 33.92
CA GLY A 543 -2.04 -10.34 33.47
C GLY A 543 -1.22 -11.32 34.31
N GLY A 544 -0.86 -12.46 33.72
CA GLY A 544 -0.02 -13.48 34.36
C GLY A 544 0.13 -14.72 33.48
N LYS A 545 0.96 -15.67 33.90
CA LYS A 545 1.01 -17.01 33.28
C LYS A 545 -0.34 -17.72 33.48
N VAL A 546 -0.84 -18.37 32.44
CA VAL A 546 -2.11 -19.12 32.44
C VAL A 546 -1.84 -20.53 31.93
N GLY A 547 -2.46 -21.56 32.51
CA GLY A 547 -2.23 -22.95 32.10
C GLY A 547 -0.77 -23.42 32.06
N SER A 548 -0.51 -24.39 31.18
CA SER A 548 0.84 -24.85 30.81
C SER A 548 0.79 -25.68 29.50
N TYR A 549 0.71 -25.01 28.34
CA TYR A 549 0.79 -25.73 27.07
C TYR A 549 2.24 -26.11 26.71
N LYS A 550 2.39 -27.15 25.90
CA LYS A 550 3.69 -27.59 25.36
C LYS A 550 3.63 -27.52 23.84
N VAL A 551 4.46 -26.69 23.23
CA VAL A 551 4.62 -26.69 21.77
C VAL A 551 5.31 -27.99 21.36
N HIS A 552 4.73 -28.69 20.39
CA HIS A 552 5.32 -29.92 19.88
C HIS A 552 6.56 -29.60 19.05
N GLN A 553 7.68 -30.30 19.28
CA GLN A 553 8.98 -29.95 18.70
C GLN A 553 9.00 -29.95 17.16
N SER A 554 8.12 -30.71 16.50
CA SER A 554 7.98 -30.70 15.03
C SER A 554 7.31 -29.43 14.47
N LEU A 555 6.86 -28.51 15.31
CA LEU A 555 6.34 -27.19 14.93
C LEU A 555 7.39 -26.08 15.10
N LEU A 556 8.58 -26.43 15.62
CA LEU A 556 9.65 -25.49 15.92
C LEU A 556 10.78 -25.56 14.89
N ASP A 557 11.51 -24.46 14.75
CA ASP A 557 12.78 -24.40 14.03
C ASP A 557 13.97 -24.80 14.91
N SER A 558 15.19 -24.71 14.38
CA SER A 558 16.43 -25.01 15.11
C SER A 558 16.73 -24.06 16.30
N ASN A 559 15.97 -22.97 16.45
CA ASN A 559 16.13 -21.97 17.51
C ASN A 559 15.04 -22.11 18.60
N GLY A 560 14.10 -23.03 18.45
CA GLY A 560 12.94 -23.17 19.34
C GLY A 560 11.84 -22.12 19.10
N HIS A 561 11.81 -21.53 17.90
CA HIS A 561 10.77 -20.61 17.43
C HIS A 561 9.75 -21.35 16.56
N TYR A 562 8.48 -20.92 16.51
CA TYR A 562 7.50 -21.56 15.61
C TYR A 562 8.02 -21.44 14.16
N PHE A 563 8.10 -22.57 13.47
CA PHE A 563 8.67 -22.65 12.12
C PHE A 563 7.99 -21.68 11.16
N GLU A 564 8.79 -20.95 10.38
CA GLU A 564 8.31 -20.02 9.39
C GLU A 564 9.23 -19.91 8.18
N ARG A 565 8.68 -19.41 7.06
CA ARG A 565 9.40 -19.23 5.81
C ARG A 565 8.76 -18.08 5.02
N ALA A 566 9.58 -17.20 4.46
CA ALA A 566 9.14 -16.23 3.46
C ALA A 566 8.80 -16.92 2.12
N LEU A 567 8.10 -16.25 1.20
CA LEU A 567 7.91 -16.78 -0.15
C LEU A 567 9.27 -16.94 -0.84
N ILE A 568 9.37 -17.93 -1.73
CA ILE A 568 10.63 -18.23 -2.42
C ILE A 568 10.84 -17.19 -3.52
N LEU A 569 11.53 -16.09 -3.19
CA LEU A 569 11.84 -15.01 -4.12
C LEU A 569 12.86 -15.44 -5.19
N GLU A 570 13.83 -16.29 -4.83
CA GLU A 570 14.86 -16.81 -5.73
C GLU A 570 14.59 -18.25 -6.20
N ARG A 571 14.69 -18.51 -7.51
CA ARG A 571 15.16 -19.82 -7.97
C ARG A 571 16.66 -19.91 -7.68
N ARG A 572 17.05 -20.52 -6.55
CA ARG A 572 18.43 -21.01 -6.36
C ARG A 572 18.72 -22.14 -7.35
N GLN A 573 19.25 -21.79 -8.52
CA GLN A 573 19.94 -22.79 -9.35
C GLN A 573 21.14 -23.32 -8.56
N GLY A 574 21.33 -24.65 -8.53
CA GLY A 574 22.52 -25.26 -7.93
C GLY A 574 22.43 -25.70 -6.46
N ARG A 575 21.23 -25.78 -5.87
CA ARG A 575 21.00 -26.66 -4.70
C ARG A 575 19.71 -27.45 -4.87
N GLU A 576 19.88 -28.74 -5.14
CA GLU A 576 18.85 -29.77 -5.00
C GLU A 576 18.48 -29.92 -3.50
N LEU A 577 17.34 -30.57 -3.24
CA LEU A 577 16.82 -30.87 -1.89
C LEU A 577 17.28 -32.26 -1.43
#